data_AF-A0A8T7IE51-F1
#
_entry.id   AF-A0A8T7IE51-F1
#
_cell.length_a   1.000
_cell.length_b   1.000
_cell.length_c   1.000
_cell.angle_alpha   90.00
_cell.angle_beta   90.00
_cell.angle_gamma   90.00
#
_symmetry.space_group_name_H-M   'P 1'
#
loop_
_entity.id
_entity.type
_entity.pdbx_description
1 polymer ?
#
loop_
_entity_poly.entity_id
_entity_poly.type
_entity_poly.pdbx_seq_one_letter_code
_entity_poly.pdbx_strand_id
1 'polypeptide(L)' 'MVIQGLSAVSVTAETCLVAGSVATIALLKPCEQGGDWLNSISLPYIAVDYQGRVYQNQR' A
#
# COMPACT_ATOMS: atom_id res chain seq x y z
N MET A 1 17.86 -7.38 11.06
CA MET A 1 17.51 -5.98 10.72
C MET A 1 16.24 -6.04 9.90
N VAL A 2 15.10 -5.65 10.49
CA VAL A 2 13.78 -5.76 9.85
C VAL A 2 13.70 -4.78 8.68
N ILE A 3 13.27 -5.28 7.53
CA ILE A 3 13.05 -4.47 6.33
C ILE A 3 11.97 -3.44 6.70
N GLN A 4 12.33 -2.16 6.77
CA GLN A 4 11.35 -1.09 6.99
C GLN A 4 10.54 -0.98 5.70
N GLY A 5 9.25 -1.24 5.79
CA GLY A 5 8.28 -1.26 4.69
C GLY A 5 6.95 -0.64 5.12
N LEU A 6 5.86 -0.95 4.42
CA LEU A 6 4.52 -0.63 4.91
C LEU A 6 4.15 -1.60 6.05
N SER A 7 3.57 -1.07 7.12
CA SER A 7 3.08 -1.85 8.26
C SER A 7 1.63 -2.33 8.03
N ALA A 8 0.82 -1.51 7.36
CA ALA A 8 -0.54 -1.84 6.97
C ALA A 8 -0.93 -1.17 5.65
N VAL A 9 -1.77 -1.84 4.87
CA VAL A 9 -2.35 -1.33 3.62
C VAL A 9 -3.79 -1.82 3.50
N SER A 10 -4.69 -0.93 3.11
CA SER A 10 -6.04 -1.27 2.67
C SER A 10 -6.31 -0.60 1.32
N VAL A 11 -6.93 -1.33 0.40
CA VAL A 11 -7.17 -0.93 -0.98
C VAL A 11 -8.63 -1.19 -1.32
N THR A 12 -9.26 -0.26 -2.01
CA THR A 12 -10.61 -0.45 -2.56
C THR A 12 -10.50 -0.73 -4.06
N ALA A 13 -11.21 -1.75 -4.53
CA ALA A 13 -11.27 -2.11 -5.94
C ALA A 13 -12.62 -2.76 -6.27
N GLU A 14 -12.95 -2.92 -7.56
CA GLU A 14 -14.17 -3.58 -8.01
C GLU A 14 -14.30 -5.04 -7.54
N THR A 15 -13.16 -5.70 -7.29
CA THR A 15 -13.13 -7.08 -6.78
C THR A 15 -12.17 -7.23 -5.60
N CYS A 16 -12.53 -8.11 -4.66
CA CYS A 16 -11.69 -8.41 -3.50
C CYS A 16 -10.34 -9.04 -3.90
N LEU A 17 -10.31 -9.78 -5.00
CA LEU A 17 -9.09 -10.41 -5.53
C LEU A 17 -8.08 -9.35 -5.97
N VAL A 18 -8.53 -8.30 -6.67
CA VAL A 18 -7.68 -7.17 -7.03
C VAL A 18 -7.22 -6.42 -5.77
N ALA A 19 -8.14 -6.06 -4.87
CA ALA A 19 -7.81 -5.35 -3.64
C ALA A 19 -6.75 -6.10 -2.79
N GLY A 20 -6.95 -7.40 -2.55
CA GLY A 20 -6.05 -8.23 -1.75
C GLY A 20 -4.69 -8.47 -2.41
N SER A 21 -4.67 -8.63 -3.73
CA SER A 21 -3.41 -8.77 -4.48
C SER A 21 -2.59 -7.49 -4.42
N VAL A 22 -3.21 -6.34 -4.64
CA VAL A 22 -2.55 -5.03 -4.56
C VAL A 22 -2.02 -4.78 -3.14
N ALA A 23 -2.83 -5.03 -2.11
CA ALA A 23 -2.39 -4.88 -0.73
C ALA A 23 -1.19 -5.77 -0.40
N THR A 24 -1.21 -7.04 -0.84
CA THR A 24 -0.10 -7.98 -0.64
C THR A 24 1.16 -7.52 -1.37
N ILE A 25 1.04 -7.11 -2.64
CA ILE A 25 2.18 -6.60 -3.42
C ILE A 25 2.77 -5.36 -2.75
N ALA A 26 1.94 -4.42 -2.29
CA ALA A 26 2.40 -3.21 -1.61
C ALA A 26 3.19 -3.52 -0.34
N LEU A 27 2.74 -4.48 0.47
CA LEU A 27 3.43 -4.90 1.70
C LEU A 27 4.77 -5.61 1.42
N LEU A 28 4.92 -6.24 0.26
CA LEU A 28 6.18 -6.89 -0.16
C LEU A 28 7.19 -5.91 -0.77
N LYS A 29 6.79 -4.67 -1.09
CA LYS A 29 7.70 -3.64 -1.61
C LYS A 29 8.58 -3.05 -0.49
N PRO A 30 9.83 -2.66 -0.79
CA PRO A 30 10.65 -1.88 0.14
C PRO A 30 9.98 -0.54 0.53
N CYS A 31 10.25 0.01 1.73
CA CYS A 31 9.63 1.25 2.24
C CYS A 31 9.56 2.38 1.21
N GLU A 32 10.70 2.65 0.58
CA GLU A 32 10.85 3.78 -0.34
C GLU A 32 10.00 3.62 -1.60
N GLN A 33 9.60 2.39 -1.95
CA GLN A 33 8.89 2.08 -3.18
C GLN A 33 7.41 1.77 -2.98
N GLY A 34 6.99 1.37 -1.77
CA GLY A 34 5.62 0.94 -1.49
C GLY A 34 4.60 2.06 -1.70
N GLY A 35 4.86 3.25 -1.16
CA GLY A 35 3.98 4.41 -1.31
C GLY A 35 3.93 4.94 -2.75
N ASP A 36 5.07 5.03 -3.42
CA ASP A 36 5.15 5.49 -4.82
C ASP A 36 4.46 4.51 -5.77
N TRP A 37 4.61 3.21 -5.53
CA TRP A 37 3.89 2.20 -6.30
C TRP A 37 2.38 2.28 -6.07
N LEU A 38 1.92 2.45 -4.83
CA LEU A 38 0.51 2.68 -4.51
C LEU A 38 -0.04 3.96 -5.17
N ASN A 39 0.78 5.00 -5.34
CA ASN A 39 0.40 6.21 -6.08
C ASN A 39 0.34 6.02 -7.60
N SER A 40 1.09 5.05 -8.13
CA SER A 40 1.12 4.73 -9.56
C SER A 40 -0.11 3.93 -10.02
N ILE A 41 -0.77 3.23 -9.10
CA ILE A 41 -2.02 2.52 -9.36
C ILE A 41 -3.21 3.46 -9.18
N SER A 42 -4.16 3.39 -10.11
CA SER A 42 -5.39 4.19 -10.13
C SER A 42 -6.47 3.56 -9.25
N LEU A 43 -6.15 3.26 -7.99
CA LEU A 43 -7.07 2.70 -7.01
C LEU A 43 -7.02 3.51 -5.70
N PRO A 44 -8.17 3.70 -5.02
CA PRO A 44 -8.18 4.27 -3.68
C PRO A 44 -7.46 3.35 -2.69
N TYR A 45 -6.65 3.94 -1.83
CA TYR A 45 -5.94 3.19 -0.79
C TYR A 45 -5.68 4.04 0.46
N ILE A 46 -5.43 3.34 1.56
CA ILE A 46 -4.83 3.89 2.78
C ILE A 46 -3.72 2.95 3.24
N ALA A 47 -2.56 3.52 3.56
CA ALA A 47 -1.37 2.78 3.95
C ALA A 47 -0.69 3.46 5.13
N VAL A 48 -0.03 2.67 5.97
CA VAL A 48 0.70 3.14 7.16
C VAL A 48 2.10 2.54 7.15
N ASP A 49 3.13 3.36 7.32
CA ASP A 49 4.51 2.88 7.48
C ASP A 49 4.84 2.49 8.94
N TYR A 50 6.05 1.98 9.18
CA TYR A 50 6.50 1.65 10.54
C TYR A 50 6.69 2.86 11.47
N GLN A 51 6.72 4.09 10.94
CA GLN A 51 6.77 5.32 11.73
C GLN A 51 5.38 5.84 12.08
N GLY A 52 4.31 5.17 11.63
CA GLY A 52 2.92 5.58 11.82
C GLY A 52 2.47 6.68 10.85
N ARG A 53 3.24 6.97 9.80
CA ARG A 53 2.85 7.94 8.77
C ARG A 53 1.79 7.32 7.86
N VAL A 54 0.75 8.10 7.59
CA VAL A 54 -0.38 7.67 6.76
C VAL A 54 -0.23 8.21 5.34
N TYR A 55 -0.35 7.32 4.36
CA TYR A 55 -0.38 7.63 2.93
C TYR A 55 -1.73 7.19 2.38
N GLN A 56 -2.40 8.04 1.59
CA GLN A 56 -3.70 7.71 1.03
C GLN A 56 -3.95 8.43 -0.29
N ASN A 57 -4.78 7.82 -1.13
CA ASN A 57 -5.36 8.47 -2.30
C ASN A 57 -6.87 8.17 -2.37
N GLN A 58 -7.63 9.09 -2.96
CA GLN A 58 -9.08 8.97 -3.21
C GLN A 58 -9.42 9.06 -4.71
N ARG A 59 -8.49 8.65 -5.58
CA ARG A 59 -8.63 8.69 -7.04
C ARG A 59 -9.56 7.60 -7.54
#